data_AF-A0A924H6T2-F1
#
_entry.id   AF-A0A924H6T2-F1
#
_cell.length_a   1.000
_cell.length_b   1.000
_cell.length_c   1.000
_cell.angle_alpha   90.00
_cell.angle_beta   90.00
_cell.angle_gamma   90.00
#
_symmetry.space_group_name_H-M   'P 1'
#
loop_
_entity.id
_entity.type
_entity.pdbx_description
1 polymer ?
#
loop_
_entity_poly.entity_id
_entity_poly.type
_entity_poly.pdbx_seq_one_letter_code
_entity_poly.pdbx_strand_id
1 'polypeptide(L)'
;MTMFERLKKVFGTSSGKPHGHSVATPDAVSLWASAQGFAYSSLGEGKGFSMTGQVGSSPWRLERGRSSREYIRGEELRARAELKVDEDVAVLIMNRALKDVLEKQAYQLYTDTLQTTADPKLPEEMRWLAMYREVGWDSLGPAFWTRYSVLTDKRAHALAWLDQNLAELLMTWPEP
;
A
#
# COMPACT_ATOMS: atom_id res chain seq x y z
N MET A 1 8.08 17.62 -18.03
CA MET A 1 9.28 16.75 -18.01
C MET A 1 9.09 15.78 -16.86
N THR A 2 8.59 14.58 -17.17
CA THR A 2 7.95 13.65 -16.21
C THR A 2 8.95 12.87 -15.37
N MET A 3 8.66 12.78 -14.07
CA MET A 3 9.49 12.19 -12.99
C MET A 3 9.67 10.66 -13.08
N PHE A 4 9.08 10.00 -14.08
CA PHE A 4 9.02 8.54 -14.23
C PHE A 4 10.23 7.89 -14.95
N GLU A 5 11.10 8.67 -15.57
CA GLU A 5 12.29 8.15 -16.29
C GLU A 5 13.41 7.66 -15.35
N ARG A 6 13.47 8.17 -14.11
CA ARG A 6 14.63 7.93 -13.21
C ARG A 6 14.65 6.57 -12.52
N LEU A 7 13.56 5.78 -12.57
CA LEU A 7 13.47 4.45 -11.96
C LEU A 7 13.76 3.29 -12.92
N LYS A 8 13.95 3.55 -14.22
CA LYS A 8 14.35 2.52 -15.19
C LYS A 8 15.78 2.00 -14.98
N LYS A 9 16.60 2.70 -14.19
CA LYS A 9 18.06 2.51 -14.17
C LYS A 9 18.61 1.52 -13.14
N VAL A 10 17.76 0.83 -12.37
CA VAL A 10 18.23 -0.11 -11.32
C VAL A 10 18.25 -1.58 -11.77
N PHE A 11 17.70 -1.92 -12.93
CA PHE A 11 17.78 -3.29 -13.48
C PHE A 11 18.79 -3.36 -14.62
N GLY A 12 20.06 -3.29 -14.24
CA GLY A 12 21.19 -3.59 -15.11
C GLY A 12 21.23 -5.09 -15.45
N THR A 13 21.41 -5.35 -16.73
CA THR A 13 21.49 -6.61 -17.45
C THR A 13 22.36 -7.68 -16.77
N SER A 14 21.78 -8.86 -16.51
CA SER A 14 22.56 -10.11 -16.38
C SER A 14 22.09 -11.11 -17.44
N SER A 15 22.83 -11.16 -18.54
CA SER A 15 22.77 -12.18 -19.57
C SER A 15 23.30 -13.52 -19.03
N GLY A 16 22.46 -14.56 -19.01
CA GLY A 16 22.80 -15.94 -18.62
C GLY A 16 21.84 -16.97 -19.25
N LYS A 17 22.40 -18.09 -19.72
CA LYS A 17 21.90 -19.08 -20.71
C LYS A 17 20.60 -19.85 -20.38
N PRO A 18 19.91 -20.41 -21.40
CA PRO A 18 18.58 -21.01 -21.26
C PRO A 18 18.63 -22.36 -20.55
N HIS A 19 17.80 -22.54 -19.52
CA HIS A 19 17.55 -23.83 -18.88
C HIS A 19 16.05 -24.15 -18.94
N GLY A 20 15.76 -25.33 -19.51
CA GLY A 20 14.54 -26.14 -19.39
C GLY A 20 13.22 -25.41 -19.16
N HIS A 21 12.40 -25.32 -20.21
CA HIS A 21 10.99 -24.97 -20.08
C HIS A 21 10.23 -26.08 -19.33
N SER A 22 10.24 -26.04 -18.00
CA SER A 22 9.07 -26.49 -17.25
C SER A 22 7.98 -25.47 -17.53
N VAL A 23 6.94 -25.90 -18.25
CA VAL A 23 5.73 -25.10 -18.43
C VAL A 23 5.09 -25.00 -17.05
N ALA A 24 5.47 -23.96 -16.30
CA ALA A 24 4.86 -23.67 -15.02
C ALA A 24 3.37 -23.46 -15.28
N THR A 25 2.51 -24.21 -14.61
CA THR A 25 1.07 -23.97 -14.64
C THR A 25 0.85 -22.51 -14.24
N PRO A 26 0.15 -21.70 -15.06
CA PRO A 26 -0.15 -20.33 -14.70
C PRO A 26 -0.88 -20.34 -13.36
N ASP A 27 -0.38 -19.57 -12.39
CA ASP A 27 -1.08 -19.44 -11.12
C ASP A 27 -2.45 -18.77 -11.34
N ALA A 28 -3.40 -18.99 -10.43
CA ALA A 28 -4.77 -18.49 -10.57
C ALA A 28 -4.83 -16.96 -10.76
N VAL A 29 -3.86 -16.22 -10.21
CA VAL A 29 -3.77 -14.75 -10.37
C VAL A 29 -3.34 -14.38 -11.78
N SER A 30 -2.41 -15.11 -12.39
CA SER A 30 -2.02 -14.93 -13.79
C SER A 30 -3.20 -15.13 -14.74
N LEU A 31 -4.05 -16.14 -14.51
CA LEU A 31 -5.24 -16.39 -15.32
C LEU A 31 -6.28 -15.28 -15.16
N TRP A 32 -6.55 -14.88 -13.91
CA TRP A 32 -7.47 -13.78 -13.63
C TRP A 32 -6.98 -12.46 -14.23
N ALA A 33 -5.70 -12.13 -14.09
CA ALA A 33 -5.09 -10.94 -14.68
C ALA A 33 -5.27 -10.91 -16.20
N SER A 34 -5.01 -12.05 -16.86
CA SER A 34 -5.20 -12.19 -18.31
C SER A 34 -6.66 -12.00 -18.72
N ALA A 35 -7.60 -12.56 -17.97
CA ALA A 35 -9.03 -12.39 -18.22
C ALA A 35 -9.51 -10.93 -18.05
N GLN A 36 -8.84 -10.15 -17.20
CA GLN A 36 -9.10 -8.73 -17.02
C GLN A 36 -8.30 -7.83 -17.99
N GLY A 37 -7.46 -8.41 -18.85
CA GLY A 37 -6.61 -7.65 -19.77
C GLY A 37 -5.44 -6.92 -19.08
N PHE A 38 -5.06 -7.36 -17.88
CA PHE A 38 -3.94 -6.80 -17.13
C PHE A 38 -2.63 -7.47 -17.51
N ALA A 39 -1.55 -6.68 -17.52
CA ALA A 39 -0.22 -7.23 -17.71
C ALA A 39 0.27 -7.84 -16.39
N TYR A 40 0.67 -9.11 -16.44
CA TYR A 40 1.17 -9.89 -15.30
C TYR A 40 2.62 -10.31 -15.52
N SER A 41 3.43 -10.27 -14.47
CA SER A 41 4.81 -10.77 -14.48
C SER A 41 5.13 -11.46 -13.15
N SER A 42 5.48 -12.75 -13.21
CA SER A 42 5.99 -13.50 -12.06
C SER A 42 7.42 -13.08 -11.70
N LEU A 43 7.76 -13.07 -10.41
CA LEU A 43 9.12 -12.81 -9.91
C LEU A 43 9.93 -14.10 -9.68
N GLY A 44 9.38 -15.25 -10.11
CA GLY A 44 9.92 -16.59 -9.85
C GLY A 44 9.10 -17.35 -8.82
N GLU A 45 9.31 -18.66 -8.76
CA GLU A 45 8.56 -19.56 -7.87
C GLU A 45 8.66 -19.12 -6.40
N GLY A 46 7.51 -18.88 -5.78
CA GLY A 46 7.41 -18.43 -4.38
C GLY A 46 7.93 -17.02 -4.09
N LYS A 47 8.37 -16.24 -5.09
CA LYS A 47 8.95 -14.89 -4.88
C LYS A 47 7.96 -13.74 -5.01
N GLY A 48 6.77 -14.02 -5.52
CA GLY A 48 5.72 -13.04 -5.73
C GLY A 48 5.46 -12.71 -7.20
N PHE A 49 4.74 -11.62 -7.44
CA PHE A 49 4.33 -11.19 -8.77
C PHE A 49 4.13 -9.68 -8.84
N SER A 50 4.12 -9.15 -10.06
CA SER A 50 3.71 -7.78 -10.36
C SER A 50 2.62 -7.79 -11.43
N MET A 51 1.72 -6.83 -11.32
CA MET A 51 0.60 -6.65 -12.23
C MET A 51 0.40 -5.17 -12.51
N THR A 52 0.08 -4.82 -13.74
CA THR A 52 -0.22 -3.45 -14.15
C THR A 52 -1.43 -3.41 -15.04
N GLY A 53 -2.22 -2.34 -14.92
CA GLY A 53 -3.37 -2.10 -15.77
C GLY A 53 -3.74 -0.62 -15.78
N GLN A 54 -4.95 -0.36 -16.28
CA GLN A 54 -5.53 0.97 -16.26
C GLN A 54 -6.98 0.86 -15.75
N VAL A 55 -7.41 1.87 -14.99
CA VAL A 55 -8.83 2.10 -14.69
C VAL A 55 -9.20 3.41 -15.37
N GLY A 56 -10.03 3.35 -16.40
CA GLY A 56 -10.21 4.49 -17.31
C GLY A 56 -8.88 4.90 -17.93
N SER A 57 -8.47 6.17 -17.73
CA SER A 57 -7.17 6.69 -18.19
C SER A 57 -6.02 6.56 -17.18
N SER A 58 -6.32 6.09 -15.96
CA SER A 58 -5.38 6.13 -14.84
C SER A 58 -4.60 4.82 -14.74
N PRO A 59 -3.26 4.84 -14.88
CA PRO A 59 -2.46 3.65 -14.70
C PRO A 59 -2.42 3.24 -13.23
N TRP A 60 -2.38 1.93 -13.00
CA TRP A 60 -2.15 1.34 -11.69
C TRP A 60 -1.15 0.19 -11.76
N ARG A 61 -0.53 -0.09 -10.61
CA ARG A 61 0.38 -1.22 -10.39
C ARG A 61 0.08 -1.89 -9.07
N LEU A 62 0.13 -3.21 -9.06
CA LEU A 62 0.04 -4.04 -7.88
C LEU A 62 1.23 -5.01 -7.85
N GLU A 63 1.83 -5.19 -6.69
CA GLU A 63 2.96 -6.08 -6.47
C GLU A 63 2.74 -6.89 -5.19
N ARG A 64 3.02 -8.19 -5.25
CA ARG A 64 3.13 -9.06 -4.08
C ARG A 64 4.57 -9.51 -3.95
N GLY A 65 5.15 -9.44 -2.76
CA GLY A 65 6.49 -9.96 -2.49
C GLY A 65 6.86 -9.92 -1.01
N ARG A 66 8.12 -10.25 -0.68
CA ARG A 66 8.61 -10.14 0.70
C ARG A 66 8.56 -8.69 1.17
N SER A 67 8.03 -8.46 2.37
CA SER A 67 8.00 -7.11 2.93
C SER A 67 9.39 -6.59 3.27
N SER A 68 9.61 -5.30 3.03
CA SER A 68 10.76 -4.55 3.56
C SER A 68 10.44 -3.84 4.89
N ARG A 69 9.19 -3.94 5.38
CA ARG A 69 8.71 -3.32 6.62
C ARG A 69 8.66 -4.36 7.71
N GLU A 70 9.31 -4.08 8.84
CA GLU A 70 9.41 -5.05 9.95
C GLU A 70 8.08 -5.38 10.61
N TYR A 71 7.09 -4.47 10.53
CA TYR A 71 5.75 -4.66 11.09
C TYR A 71 4.82 -5.49 10.19
N ILE A 72 5.22 -5.84 8.96
CA ILE A 72 4.43 -6.71 8.09
C ILE A 72 4.98 -8.14 8.20
N ARG A 73 4.11 -9.06 8.59
CA ARG A 73 4.45 -10.48 8.70
C ARG A 73 4.22 -11.18 7.36
N GLY A 74 5.24 -11.86 6.86
CA GLY A 74 5.15 -12.66 5.63
C GLY A 74 5.27 -11.81 4.37
N GLU A 75 4.30 -11.95 3.47
CA GLU A 75 4.28 -11.24 2.19
C GLU A 75 3.49 -9.93 2.29
N GLU A 76 3.97 -8.94 1.54
CA GLU A 76 3.35 -7.64 1.39
C GLU A 76 2.69 -7.54 0.02
N LEU A 77 1.44 -7.07 0.01
CA LEU A 77 0.73 -6.64 -1.17
C LEU A 77 0.77 -5.11 -1.25
N ARG A 78 1.31 -4.56 -2.32
CA ARG A 78 1.44 -3.13 -2.57
C ARG A 78 0.69 -2.76 -3.83
N ALA A 79 -0.28 -1.87 -3.72
CA ALA A 79 -0.98 -1.31 -4.87
C ALA A 79 -0.77 0.21 -4.93
N ARG A 80 -0.64 0.76 -6.13
CA ARG A 80 -0.52 2.19 -6.40
C ARG A 80 -1.28 2.53 -7.67
N ALA A 81 -2.01 3.64 -7.65
CA ALA A 81 -2.74 4.14 -8.81
C ALA A 81 -2.59 5.67 -8.89
N GLU A 82 -2.59 6.21 -10.10
CA GLU A 82 -2.65 7.66 -10.31
C GLU A 82 -4.10 8.13 -10.20
N LEU A 83 -4.41 8.85 -9.12
CA LEU A 83 -5.79 9.30 -8.84
C LEU A 83 -6.11 10.70 -9.39
N LYS A 84 -5.11 11.42 -9.93
CA LYS A 84 -5.24 12.82 -10.39
C LYS A 84 -5.91 13.72 -9.34
N VAL A 85 -5.65 13.44 -8.06
CA VAL A 85 -6.08 14.26 -6.92
C VAL A 85 -5.09 15.39 -6.71
N ASP A 86 -5.56 16.46 -6.07
CA ASP A 86 -4.71 17.57 -5.65
C ASP A 86 -3.60 17.05 -4.70
N GLU A 87 -2.38 17.56 -4.86
CA GLU A 87 -1.21 17.17 -4.06
C GLU A 87 -1.37 17.55 -2.58
N ASP A 88 -2.23 18.53 -2.28
CA ASP A 88 -2.55 18.95 -0.91
C ASP A 88 -3.55 18.02 -0.20
N VAL A 89 -4.13 17.02 -0.90
CA VAL A 89 -5.08 16.08 -0.32
C VAL A 89 -4.35 14.88 0.29
N ALA A 90 -4.50 14.69 1.61
CA ALA A 90 -3.95 13.54 2.31
C ALA A 90 -5.04 12.76 3.05
N VAL A 91 -5.20 11.49 2.71
CA VAL A 91 -6.09 10.56 3.43
C VAL A 91 -5.34 9.24 3.63
N LEU A 92 -5.22 8.81 4.88
CA LEU A 92 -4.67 7.54 5.29
C LEU A 92 -5.74 6.72 6.00
N ILE A 93 -5.99 5.53 5.50
CA ILE A 93 -6.82 4.53 6.18
C ILE A 93 -5.90 3.41 6.64
N MET A 94 -5.94 3.10 7.93
CA MET A 94 -5.13 2.04 8.50
C MET A 94 -5.91 1.25 9.53
N ASN A 95 -5.61 -0.05 9.62
CA ASN A 95 -6.19 -0.89 10.65
C ASN A 95 -5.72 -0.45 12.05
N ARG A 96 -6.60 -0.53 13.06
CA ARG A 96 -6.25 -0.15 14.43
C ARG A 96 -5.11 -0.97 15.03
N ALA A 97 -5.04 -2.27 14.79
CA ALA A 97 -3.94 -3.10 15.28
C ALA A 97 -2.58 -2.65 14.70
N LEU A 98 -2.56 -2.25 13.43
CA LEU A 98 -1.36 -1.68 12.80
C LEU A 98 -1.03 -0.31 13.41
N LYS A 99 -2.03 0.56 13.58
CA LYS A 99 -1.85 1.86 14.23
C LYS A 99 -1.23 1.72 15.62
N ASP A 100 -1.76 0.83 16.44
CA ASP A 100 -1.25 0.58 17.81
C ASP A 100 0.20 0.10 17.81
N VAL A 101 0.59 -0.78 16.87
CA VAL A 101 1.97 -1.25 16.73
C VAL A 101 2.90 -0.09 16.35
N LEU A 102 2.49 0.72 15.38
CA LEU A 102 3.29 1.86 14.91
C LEU A 102 3.40 2.97 15.96
N GLU A 103 2.33 3.26 16.70
CA GLU A 103 2.34 4.23 17.81
C GLU A 103 3.28 3.78 18.95
N LYS A 104 3.25 2.49 19.31
CA LYS A 104 4.17 1.92 20.31
C LYS A 104 5.62 2.00 19.86
N GLN A 105 5.90 1.68 18.59
CA GLN A 105 7.25 1.78 18.03
C GLN A 105 7.73 3.25 17.98
N ALA A 106 6.86 4.18 17.59
CA ALA A 106 7.17 5.60 17.59
C ALA A 106 7.53 6.08 19.01
N TYR A 107 6.72 5.71 20.02
CA TYR A 107 7.01 6.03 21.41
C TYR A 107 8.36 5.48 21.88
N GLN A 108 8.67 4.22 21.58
CA GLN A 108 9.97 3.61 21.91
C GLN A 108 11.13 4.39 21.32
N LEU A 109 11.04 4.75 20.03
CA LEU A 109 12.06 5.56 19.36
C LEU A 109 12.23 6.93 20.01
N TYR A 110 11.14 7.61 20.38
CA TYR A 110 11.20 8.92 21.06
C TYR A 110 11.75 8.83 22.49
N THR A 111 11.44 7.76 23.24
CA THR A 111 11.99 7.59 24.60
C THR A 111 13.46 7.20 24.59
N ASP A 112 13.92 6.49 23.56
CA ASP A 112 15.31 6.07 23.41
C ASP A 112 16.19 7.21 22.85
N THR A 113 15.58 8.17 22.14
CA THR A 113 16.25 9.35 21.61
C THR A 113 15.64 10.65 22.13
N LEU A 114 16.28 11.21 23.18
CA LEU A 114 16.09 12.59 23.64
C LEU A 114 16.56 13.64 22.59
N GLN A 115 16.19 13.49 21.32
CA GLN A 115 16.40 14.50 20.28
C GLN A 115 15.13 14.67 19.44
N THR A 116 14.49 15.83 19.65
CA THR A 116 13.33 16.37 18.95
C THR A 116 13.68 16.79 17.51
N THR A 117 14.06 15.84 16.68
CA THR A 117 14.05 16.02 15.22
C THR A 117 13.42 14.78 14.63
N ALA A 118 12.38 14.93 13.81
CA ALA A 118 11.77 13.82 13.10
C ALA A 118 12.89 13.07 12.33
N ASP A 119 13.34 11.94 12.87
CA ASP A 119 14.46 11.20 12.33
C ASP A 119 14.07 10.72 10.92
N PRO A 120 14.86 11.01 9.86
CA PRO A 120 14.59 10.50 8.52
C PRO A 120 14.57 8.95 8.44
N LYS A 121 14.92 8.24 9.51
CA LYS A 121 14.73 6.79 9.67
C LYS A 121 13.30 6.36 10.00
N LEU A 122 12.40 7.28 10.37
CA LEU A 122 11.02 6.92 10.66
C LEU A 122 10.31 6.43 9.37
N PRO A 123 9.72 5.22 9.39
CA PRO A 123 8.87 4.74 8.30
C PRO A 123 7.83 5.79 7.92
N GLU A 124 7.46 5.79 6.64
CA GLU A 124 6.50 6.76 6.09
C GLU A 124 5.23 6.82 6.93
N GLU A 125 4.70 5.67 7.34
CA GLU A 125 3.46 5.56 8.08
C GLU A 125 3.54 6.21 9.47
N MET A 126 4.70 6.12 10.15
CA MET A 126 4.91 6.80 11.44
C MET A 126 4.96 8.32 11.28
N ARG A 127 5.54 8.80 10.18
CA ARG A 127 5.54 10.23 9.86
C ARG A 127 4.11 10.74 9.68
N TRP A 128 3.28 9.98 8.98
CA TRP A 128 1.88 10.34 8.77
C TRP A 128 1.08 10.34 10.07
N LEU A 129 1.31 9.37 10.97
CA LEU A 129 0.71 9.34 12.30
C LEU A 129 1.05 10.59 13.14
N ALA A 130 2.26 11.13 12.98
CA ALA A 130 2.68 12.35 13.66
C ALA A 130 2.12 13.63 13.00
N MET A 131 1.91 13.62 11.69
CA MET A 131 1.50 14.79 10.91
C MET A 131 -0.02 15.00 10.86
N TYR A 132 -0.79 13.91 10.78
CA TYR A 132 -2.22 13.97 10.55
C TYR A 132 -3.02 13.54 11.76
N ARG A 133 -4.21 14.11 11.92
CA ARG A 133 -5.12 13.77 13.02
C ARG A 133 -6.11 12.72 12.58
N GLU A 134 -6.47 11.85 13.51
CA GLU A 134 -7.58 10.91 13.32
C GLU A 134 -8.91 11.67 13.28
N VAL A 135 -9.77 11.32 12.32
CA VAL A 135 -11.11 11.90 12.14
C VAL A 135 -12.16 10.80 12.14
N GLY A 136 -13.40 11.17 12.50
CA GLY A 136 -14.56 10.29 12.45
C GLY A 136 -15.83 11.04 12.04
N TRP A 137 -16.84 10.31 11.58
CA TRP A 137 -18.15 10.85 11.19
C TRP A 137 -19.24 9.76 11.19
N ASP A 138 -20.51 10.19 11.17
CA ASP A 138 -21.65 9.31 11.46
C ASP A 138 -22.15 8.48 10.26
N SER A 139 -21.71 8.78 9.04
CA SER A 139 -22.14 8.03 7.86
C SER A 139 -21.52 6.63 7.75
N LEU A 140 -20.43 6.37 8.48
CA LEU A 140 -19.85 5.04 8.59
C LEU A 140 -20.24 4.42 9.93
N GLY A 141 -20.65 3.15 9.90
CA GLY A 141 -21.12 2.45 11.09
C GLY A 141 -20.02 2.23 12.16
N PRO A 142 -20.40 2.03 13.43
CA PRO A 142 -19.44 1.85 14.53
C PRO A 142 -18.41 0.72 14.30
N ALA A 143 -18.82 -0.36 13.62
CA ALA A 143 -17.96 -1.49 13.30
C ALA A 143 -16.75 -1.08 12.44
N PHE A 144 -16.93 -0.13 11.52
CA PHE A 144 -15.83 0.40 10.71
C PHE A 144 -14.80 1.09 11.60
N TRP A 145 -15.25 1.96 12.50
CA TRP A 145 -14.38 2.73 13.40
C TRP A 145 -13.70 1.88 14.45
N THR A 146 -14.24 0.72 14.82
CA THR A 146 -13.56 -0.27 15.66
C THR A 146 -12.37 -0.90 14.95
N ARG A 147 -12.46 -1.07 13.62
CA ARG A 147 -11.45 -1.79 12.83
C ARG A 147 -10.43 -0.88 12.16
N TYR A 148 -10.86 0.28 11.70
CA TYR A 148 -10.06 1.22 10.95
C TYR A 148 -9.98 2.58 11.64
N SER A 149 -8.88 3.26 11.37
CA SER A 149 -8.65 4.66 11.70
C SER A 149 -8.38 5.41 10.41
N VAL A 150 -8.90 6.64 10.35
CA VAL A 150 -8.75 7.51 9.18
C VAL A 150 -8.02 8.76 9.63
N LEU A 151 -6.84 9.00 9.06
CA LEU A 151 -6.05 10.20 9.31
C LEU A 151 -6.03 11.07 8.06
N THR A 152 -6.20 12.37 8.24
CA THR A 152 -6.28 13.31 7.11
C THR A 152 -5.86 14.71 7.50
N ASP A 153 -5.54 15.54 6.51
CA ASP A 153 -5.32 16.96 6.67
C ASP A 153 -6.64 17.71 6.93
N LYS A 154 -7.71 17.35 6.18
CA LYS A 154 -9.06 17.94 6.31
C LYS A 154 -10.11 16.85 6.25
N ARG A 155 -11.01 16.84 7.24
CA ARG A 155 -12.15 15.89 7.29
C ARG A 155 -12.96 15.83 5.98
N ALA A 156 -13.11 16.96 5.29
CA ALA A 156 -13.84 17.02 4.02
C ALA A 156 -13.18 16.16 2.91
N HIS A 157 -11.85 16.05 2.89
CA HIS A 157 -11.13 15.21 1.94
C HIS A 157 -11.41 13.72 2.19
N ALA A 158 -11.33 13.29 3.45
CA ALA A 158 -11.64 11.92 3.83
C ALA A 158 -13.10 11.56 3.52
N LEU A 159 -14.05 12.47 3.77
CA LEU A 159 -15.47 12.29 3.42
C LEU A 159 -15.71 12.14 1.92
N ALA A 160 -14.96 12.90 1.10
CA ALA A 160 -15.10 12.85 -0.35
C ALA A 160 -14.47 11.58 -0.96
N TRP A 161 -13.46 11.02 -0.30
CA TRP A 161 -12.70 9.88 -0.82
C TRP A 161 -13.18 8.53 -0.27
N LEU A 162 -13.52 8.46 1.02
CA LEU A 162 -14.02 7.24 1.66
C LEU A 162 -15.55 7.16 1.52
N ASP A 163 -15.98 6.66 0.37
CA ASP A 163 -17.39 6.36 0.12
C ASP A 163 -17.85 5.06 0.79
N GLN A 164 -19.16 4.81 0.73
CA GLN A 164 -19.79 3.63 1.31
C GLN A 164 -19.30 2.31 0.68
N ASN A 165 -19.05 2.30 -0.63
CA ASN A 165 -18.62 1.10 -1.34
C ASN A 165 -17.18 0.70 -0.96
N LEU A 166 -16.27 1.67 -0.87
CA LEU A 166 -14.91 1.44 -0.37
C LEU A 166 -14.93 0.98 1.08
N ALA A 167 -15.76 1.59 1.94
CA ALA A 167 -15.91 1.17 3.32
C ALA A 167 -16.40 -0.29 3.43
N GLU A 168 -17.38 -0.69 2.62
CA GLU A 168 -17.86 -2.07 2.55
C GLU A 168 -16.77 -3.03 2.12
N LEU A 169 -16.03 -2.72 1.04
CA LEU A 169 -14.91 -3.53 0.58
C LEU A 169 -13.83 -3.71 1.66
N LEU A 170 -13.49 -2.65 2.38
CA LEU A 170 -12.56 -2.73 3.52
C LEU A 170 -13.10 -3.66 4.61
N MET A 171 -14.39 -3.60 4.92
CA MET A 171 -15.01 -4.46 5.93
C MET A 171 -15.12 -5.94 5.50
N THR A 172 -15.14 -6.23 4.19
CA THR A 172 -15.08 -7.62 3.69
C THR A 172 -13.70 -8.27 3.79
N TRP A 173 -12.64 -7.48 4.00
CA TRP A 173 -11.30 -8.03 4.18
C TRP A 173 -11.28 -8.92 5.44
N PRO A 174 -10.53 -10.04 5.46
CA PRO A 174 -10.41 -10.88 6.66
C PRO A 174 -9.94 -10.08 7.88
N GLU A 175 -10.43 -10.42 9.07
CA GLU A 175 -9.99 -9.75 10.30
C GLU A 175 -8.47 -9.89 10.47
N PRO A 176 -7.78 -8.83 10.94
CA PRO A 176 -6.32 -8.84 11.12
C PRO A 176 -5.85 -9.76 12.26
#